data_AF-A0A5C5ZPH9-F1
#
_entry.id   AF-A0A5C5ZPH9-F1
#
_cell.length_a   1.000
_cell.length_b   1.000
_cell.length_c   1.000
_cell.angle_alpha   90.00
_cell.angle_beta   90.00
_cell.angle_gamma   90.00
#
_symmetry.space_group_name_H-M   'P 1'
#
loop_
_entity.id
_entity.type
_entity.pdbx_description
1 polymer ?
#
loop_
_entity_poly.entity_id
_entity_poly.type
_entity_poly.pdbx_seq_one_letter_code
_entity_poly.pdbx_strand_id
1 'polypeptide(L)'
;MNSKMPTPSQNSARGPLRRAIASGLIGGGLLVAVQVYAPSTDYQYAFFATVAIGLVTIATVSLFLQIAFHRTGYPWLVPAVATLVAITFFGTVRVKTLSGEMIPQFEWRFASRKVPELQIAPQAVPIESVQAETNPNADDTTTELIEPPSSQWITTWGQFLGNQRDGVVGERLFEIPESSAEVTKRWNIGIGGGWASFAIATDADGNGIAVTLEQREARECVTAYDLSNGELKWIVDHEAYHFHPLGEGGPRSTPTIHDNRVYAQGATGMVWCLSLETGEQIWKRDLLQAGGWDQAASEIAITWGRSGSPLLVDGQCIVPLGGPTVVNGEQADRALISLNAQTGETRWTAGDQQISYASPQLMTLDGVRQIVSVNESNITGHAIDTGKVLWQTDWPGQSSGGANCAAAIAAGTNRFVVGKGYGGGSALIEVTLNGEDWQVNDIWRSNRVMKTKFNHCVVRDGIAYGLSNGALQAVELESGERLWEQGRGGRYGQGQVILAEDVLIVQAEMGDVALVAAEPNEFNELIRIPALDQKTWNVPSLSGNILLVRNGEEAVAFDLPGKK
;
A
#
# COMPACT_ATOMS: atom_id res chain seq x y z
N MET A 1 -70.19 26.94 27.35
CA MET A 1 -69.89 25.55 26.94
C MET A 1 -68.39 25.43 26.73
N ASN A 2 -67.65 25.02 27.76
CA ASN A 2 -66.22 24.72 27.65
C ASN A 2 -66.09 23.27 27.17
N SER A 3 -65.73 23.06 25.90
CA SER A 3 -65.40 21.73 25.40
C SER A 3 -64.05 21.31 26.01
N LYS A 4 -64.10 20.34 26.94
CA LYS A 4 -62.91 19.61 27.38
C LYS A 4 -62.37 18.84 26.18
N MET A 5 -61.18 19.20 25.71
CA MET A 5 -60.40 18.33 24.82
C MET A 5 -60.18 16.97 25.52
N PRO A 6 -60.37 15.84 24.82
CA PRO A 6 -60.16 14.53 25.41
C PRO A 6 -58.66 14.35 25.69
N THR A 7 -58.31 14.07 26.93
CA THR A 7 -56.95 13.65 27.32
C THR A 7 -56.60 12.35 26.60
N PRO A 8 -55.49 12.27 25.85
CA PRO A 8 -55.10 11.05 25.14
C PRO A 8 -54.88 9.92 26.16
N SER A 9 -55.49 8.76 25.92
CA SER A 9 -55.33 7.62 26.83
C SER A 9 -53.88 7.13 26.77
N GLN A 10 -53.19 7.10 27.92
CA GLN A 10 -51.80 6.62 28.04
C GLN A 10 -51.61 5.18 27.55
N ASN A 11 -52.69 4.40 27.41
CA ASN A 11 -52.64 3.03 26.88
C ASN A 11 -52.41 2.95 25.36
N SER A 12 -52.67 4.01 24.59
CA SER A 12 -52.60 3.99 23.12
C SER A 12 -51.16 3.94 22.55
N ALA A 13 -50.17 4.40 23.31
CA ALA A 13 -48.75 4.47 22.91
C ALA A 13 -47.90 3.26 23.37
N ARG A 14 -48.37 2.47 24.32
CA ARG A 14 -47.62 1.34 24.91
C ARG A 14 -47.31 0.23 23.90
N GLY A 15 -48.23 -0.07 22.98
CA GLY A 15 -48.05 -1.10 21.95
C GLY A 15 -46.92 -0.75 20.97
N PRO A 16 -46.98 0.41 20.28
CA PRO A 16 -45.89 0.87 19.41
C PRO A 16 -44.54 0.99 20.13
N LEU A 17 -44.51 1.49 21.37
CA LEU A 17 -43.26 1.60 22.14
C LEU A 17 -42.61 0.23 22.43
N ARG A 18 -43.41 -0.78 22.78
CA ARG A 18 -42.90 -2.17 22.93
C ARG A 18 -42.34 -2.73 21.64
N ARG A 19 -42.96 -2.41 20.50
CA ARG A 19 -42.46 -2.81 19.17
C ARG A 19 -41.14 -2.10 18.83
N ALA A 20 -41.01 -0.81 19.15
CA ALA A 20 -39.74 -0.10 18.99
C ALA A 20 -38.61 -0.76 19.79
N ILE A 21 -38.85 -1.11 21.07
CA ILE A 21 -37.88 -1.82 21.92
C ILE A 21 -37.54 -3.19 21.33
N ALA A 22 -38.55 -3.97 20.93
CA ALA A 22 -38.33 -5.28 20.34
C ALA A 22 -37.50 -5.21 19.04
N SER A 23 -37.81 -4.24 18.15
CA SER A 23 -37.03 -4.00 16.93
C SER A 23 -35.58 -3.63 17.23
N GLY A 24 -35.34 -2.80 18.25
CA GLY A 24 -33.99 -2.45 18.69
C GLY A 24 -33.21 -3.66 19.21
N LEU A 25 -33.85 -4.53 20.00
CA LEU A 25 -33.24 -5.76 20.51
C LEU A 25 -32.93 -6.77 19.39
N ILE A 26 -33.86 -6.96 18.45
CA ILE A 26 -33.66 -7.84 17.29
C ILE A 26 -32.51 -7.31 16.42
N GLY A 27 -32.53 -6.02 16.09
CA GLY A 27 -31.47 -5.36 15.34
C GLY A 27 -30.12 -5.49 16.03
N GLY A 28 -30.05 -5.23 17.33
CA GLY A 28 -28.85 -5.41 18.14
C GLY A 28 -28.34 -6.86 18.12
N GLY A 29 -29.21 -7.85 18.25
CA GLY A 29 -28.85 -9.27 18.14
C GLY A 29 -28.30 -9.65 16.77
N LEU A 30 -28.90 -9.14 15.69
CA LEU A 30 -28.41 -9.35 14.32
C LEU A 30 -27.04 -8.72 14.10
N LEU A 31 -26.81 -7.51 14.62
CA LEU A 31 -25.50 -6.85 14.55
C LEU A 31 -24.42 -7.66 15.28
N VAL A 32 -24.73 -8.17 16.49
CA VAL A 32 -23.82 -9.06 17.23
C VAL A 32 -23.51 -10.32 16.41
N ALA A 33 -24.52 -10.94 15.80
CA ALA A 33 -24.32 -12.12 14.95
C ALA A 33 -23.38 -11.82 13.77
N VAL A 34 -23.59 -10.73 13.03
CA VAL A 34 -22.70 -10.33 11.93
C VAL A 34 -21.26 -10.16 12.41
N GLN A 35 -21.06 -9.51 13.54
CA GLN A 35 -19.72 -9.30 14.10
C GLN A 35 -19.08 -10.60 14.62
N VAL A 36 -19.85 -11.57 15.08
CA VAL A 36 -19.34 -12.90 15.44
C VAL A 36 -18.84 -13.64 14.19
N TYR A 37 -19.58 -13.58 13.07
CA TYR A 37 -19.22 -14.26 11.83
C TYR A 37 -18.26 -13.49 10.92
N ALA A 38 -18.01 -12.21 11.17
CA ALA A 38 -17.12 -11.36 10.36
C ALA A 38 -15.73 -11.97 10.04
N PRO A 39 -15.04 -12.69 10.96
CA PRO A 39 -13.75 -13.32 10.62
C PRO A 39 -13.84 -14.42 9.57
N SER A 40 -14.99 -15.12 9.51
CA SER A 40 -15.27 -16.18 8.54
C SER A 40 -15.67 -15.64 7.17
N THR A 41 -15.98 -14.35 7.09
CA THR A 41 -16.28 -13.64 5.85
C THR A 41 -15.20 -12.57 5.58
N ASP A 42 -15.39 -11.75 4.55
CA ASP A 42 -14.60 -10.54 4.38
C ASP A 42 -15.15 -9.43 5.30
N TYR A 43 -14.28 -8.73 6.03
CA TYR A 43 -14.70 -7.67 6.96
C TYR A 43 -15.37 -6.50 6.24
N GLN A 44 -15.02 -6.25 4.97
CA GLN A 44 -15.71 -5.26 4.16
C GLN A 44 -17.19 -5.65 3.93
N TYR A 45 -17.48 -6.94 3.69
CA TYR A 45 -18.87 -7.41 3.59
C TYR A 45 -19.59 -7.36 4.94
N ALA A 46 -18.91 -7.73 6.02
CA ALA A 46 -19.47 -7.63 7.38
C ALA A 46 -19.83 -6.17 7.74
N PHE A 47 -19.01 -5.21 7.33
CA PHE A 47 -19.28 -3.78 7.49
C PHE A 47 -20.55 -3.36 6.72
N PHE A 48 -20.66 -3.69 5.43
CA PHE A 48 -21.87 -3.35 4.66
C PHE A 48 -23.13 -3.99 5.21
N ALA A 49 -23.06 -5.24 5.67
CA ALA A 49 -24.18 -5.91 6.35
C ALA A 49 -24.56 -5.18 7.66
N THR A 50 -23.56 -4.76 8.43
CA THR A 50 -23.76 -3.98 9.67
C THR A 50 -24.47 -2.65 9.39
N VAL A 51 -24.05 -1.92 8.35
CA VAL A 51 -24.71 -0.67 7.93
C VAL A 51 -26.15 -0.92 7.49
N ALA A 52 -26.40 -1.93 6.64
CA ALA A 52 -27.73 -2.26 6.16
C ALA A 52 -28.69 -2.63 7.31
N ILE A 53 -28.26 -3.52 8.21
CA ILE A 53 -29.04 -3.92 9.40
C ILE A 53 -29.27 -2.71 10.31
N GLY A 54 -28.24 -1.88 10.52
CA GLY A 54 -28.34 -0.66 11.31
C GLY A 54 -29.40 0.31 10.76
N LEU A 55 -29.36 0.60 9.46
CA LEU A 55 -30.33 1.48 8.80
C LEU A 55 -31.76 0.95 8.89
N VAL A 56 -31.98 -0.35 8.64
CA VAL A 56 -33.29 -0.99 8.77
C VAL A 56 -33.79 -0.94 10.22
N THR A 57 -32.91 -1.17 11.19
CA THR A 57 -33.23 -1.10 12.62
C THR A 57 -33.63 0.31 13.01
N ILE A 58 -32.84 1.32 12.64
CA ILE A 58 -33.13 2.74 12.92
C ILE A 58 -34.45 3.15 12.28
N ALA A 59 -34.69 2.79 11.02
CA ALA A 59 -35.94 3.10 10.32
C ALA A 59 -37.16 2.47 11.02
N THR A 60 -37.06 1.21 11.41
CA THR A 60 -38.15 0.47 12.07
C THR A 60 -38.44 1.01 13.47
N VAL A 61 -37.39 1.28 14.26
CA VAL A 61 -37.51 1.92 15.58
C VAL A 61 -38.14 3.30 15.45
N SER A 62 -37.64 4.13 14.51
CA SER A 62 -38.15 5.47 14.27
C SER A 62 -39.61 5.47 13.83
N LEU A 63 -40.02 4.51 12.99
CA LEU A 63 -41.42 4.33 12.58
C LEU A 63 -42.33 4.04 13.79
N PHE A 64 -41.95 3.09 14.65
CA PHE A 64 -42.76 2.76 15.83
C PHE A 64 -42.79 3.88 16.87
N LEU A 65 -41.68 4.60 17.05
CA LEU A 65 -41.65 5.82 17.87
C LEU A 65 -42.56 6.90 17.25
N GLN A 66 -42.53 7.09 15.94
CA GLN A 66 -43.37 8.07 15.26
C GLN A 66 -44.86 7.74 15.47
N ILE A 67 -45.25 6.47 15.34
CA ILE A 67 -46.62 6.03 15.63
C ILE A 67 -46.98 6.26 17.10
N ALA A 68 -46.06 5.99 18.04
CA ALA A 68 -46.27 6.21 19.46
C ALA A 68 -46.51 7.70 19.76
N PHE A 69 -45.62 8.57 19.28
CA PHE A 69 -45.66 10.01 19.55
C PHE A 69 -46.81 10.72 18.83
N HIS A 70 -47.15 10.29 17.62
CA HIS A 70 -48.34 10.74 16.91
C HIS A 70 -49.61 10.48 17.74
N ARG A 71 -49.74 9.30 18.37
CA ARG A 71 -50.87 8.95 19.24
C ARG A 71 -50.92 9.74 20.55
N THR A 72 -49.78 10.29 20.99
CA THR A 72 -49.71 11.17 22.18
C THR A 72 -49.85 12.66 21.86
N GLY A 73 -50.02 13.03 20.59
CA GLY A 73 -50.20 14.43 20.15
C GLY A 73 -48.92 15.17 19.75
N TYR A 74 -47.79 14.48 19.61
CA TYR A 74 -46.49 15.08 19.26
C TYR A 74 -45.90 14.49 17.97
N PRO A 75 -46.59 14.61 16.81
CA PRO A 75 -46.15 13.99 15.55
C PRO A 75 -44.86 14.57 14.99
N TRP A 76 -44.45 15.75 15.47
CA TRP A 76 -43.24 16.44 15.02
C TRP A 76 -42.00 16.04 15.83
N LEU A 77 -42.13 15.33 16.95
CA LEU A 77 -41.03 15.11 17.88
C LEU A 77 -39.92 14.23 17.28
N VAL A 78 -40.27 13.06 16.72
CA VAL A 78 -39.29 12.15 16.11
C VAL A 78 -38.55 12.81 14.93
N PRO A 79 -39.23 13.43 13.94
CA PRO A 79 -38.52 14.10 12.86
C PRO A 79 -37.68 15.28 13.37
N ALA A 80 -38.17 16.08 14.32
CA ALA A 80 -37.38 17.19 14.88
C ALA A 80 -36.10 16.72 15.58
N VAL A 81 -36.17 15.67 16.40
CA VAL A 81 -35.00 15.09 17.07
C VAL A 81 -34.04 14.46 16.06
N ALA A 82 -34.56 13.70 15.09
CA ALA A 82 -33.73 13.09 14.04
C ALA A 82 -32.99 14.15 13.21
N THR A 83 -33.69 15.23 12.83
CA THR A 83 -33.09 16.37 12.13
C THR A 83 -32.05 17.09 13.00
N LEU A 84 -32.32 17.34 14.28
CA LEU A 84 -31.35 17.96 15.19
C LEU A 84 -30.09 17.10 15.36
N VAL A 85 -30.24 15.78 15.53
CA VAL A 85 -29.11 14.85 15.62
C VAL A 85 -28.30 14.86 14.32
N ALA A 86 -28.96 14.80 13.16
CA ALA A 86 -28.28 14.86 11.87
C ALA A 86 -27.53 16.18 11.67
N ILE A 87 -28.18 17.33 11.91
CA ILE A 87 -27.55 18.66 11.80
C ILE A 87 -26.36 18.76 12.75
N THR A 88 -26.49 18.29 13.99
CA THR A 88 -25.41 18.35 14.97
C THR A 88 -24.26 17.45 14.53
N PHE A 89 -24.53 16.20 14.14
CA PHE A 89 -23.51 15.26 13.70
C PHE A 89 -22.79 15.77 12.45
N PHE A 90 -23.50 16.07 11.36
CA PHE A 90 -22.88 16.54 10.11
C PHE A 90 -22.32 17.97 10.23
N GLY A 91 -22.82 18.78 11.16
CA GLY A 91 -22.32 20.12 11.44
C GLY A 91 -21.02 20.14 12.26
N THR A 92 -20.78 19.12 13.09
CA THR A 92 -19.59 19.04 13.97
C THR A 92 -18.56 18.03 13.53
N VAL A 93 -18.96 17.00 12.78
CA VAL A 93 -18.11 15.90 12.32
C VAL A 93 -18.09 15.89 10.79
N ARG A 94 -16.93 15.58 10.21
CA ARG A 94 -16.79 15.29 8.78
C ARG A 94 -16.19 13.90 8.57
N VAL A 95 -16.57 13.26 7.46
CA VAL A 95 -15.86 12.07 6.99
C VAL A 95 -14.53 12.56 6.44
N LYS A 96 -13.45 12.08 7.03
CA LYS A 96 -12.09 12.39 6.60
C LYS A 96 -11.68 11.51 5.43
N THR A 97 -11.80 10.20 5.66
CA THR A 97 -11.41 9.17 4.69
C THR A 97 -12.14 7.86 4.98
N LEU A 98 -11.93 6.86 4.15
CA LEU A 98 -12.39 5.48 4.34
C LEU A 98 -11.17 4.58 4.51
N SER A 99 -11.18 3.71 5.52
CA SER A 99 -10.18 2.63 5.63
C SER A 99 -10.27 1.66 4.44
N GLY A 100 -9.29 0.77 4.32
CA GLY A 100 -9.27 -0.32 3.34
C GLY A 100 -10.41 -1.32 3.51
N GLU A 101 -11.10 -1.32 4.66
CA GLU A 101 -12.34 -2.09 4.88
C GLU A 101 -13.61 -1.27 4.63
N MET A 102 -13.50 -0.08 4.06
CA MET A 102 -14.59 0.88 3.80
C MET A 102 -15.24 1.48 5.05
N ILE A 103 -14.60 1.33 6.22
CA ILE A 103 -15.07 1.96 7.46
C ILE A 103 -14.72 3.45 7.42
N PRO A 104 -15.71 4.35 7.57
CA PRO A 104 -15.48 5.79 7.58
C PRO A 104 -14.70 6.23 8.82
N GLN A 105 -13.65 6.99 8.56
CA GLN A 105 -12.85 7.67 9.58
C GLN A 105 -13.37 9.08 9.73
N PHE A 106 -13.77 9.42 10.95
CA PHE A 106 -14.39 10.70 11.28
C PHE A 106 -13.41 11.60 11.99
N GLU A 107 -13.51 12.90 11.72
CA GLU A 107 -12.82 13.91 12.50
C GLU A 107 -13.73 15.10 12.79
N TRP A 108 -13.38 15.85 13.83
CA TRP A 108 -14.07 17.09 14.15
C TRP A 108 -13.84 18.10 13.02
N ARG A 109 -14.93 18.68 12.51
CA ARG A 109 -14.93 19.62 11.37
C ARG A 109 -14.04 20.84 11.61
N PHE A 110 -13.84 21.21 12.87
CA PHE A 110 -13.06 22.39 13.30
C PHE A 110 -11.76 22.02 14.00
N ALA A 111 -11.33 20.75 13.97
CA ALA A 111 -10.00 20.40 14.43
C ALA A 111 -8.97 21.00 13.48
N SER A 112 -7.97 21.68 14.04
CA SER A 112 -6.76 22.07 13.33
C SER A 112 -5.67 21.08 13.69
N ARG A 113 -5.07 20.47 12.67
CA ARG A 113 -3.90 19.60 12.82
C ARG A 113 -2.67 20.38 12.38
N LYS A 114 -1.57 20.18 13.11
CA LYS A 114 -0.25 20.62 12.68
C LYS A 114 0.36 19.52 11.82
N VAL A 115 0.16 19.61 10.51
CA VAL A 115 0.97 18.85 9.53
C VAL A 115 2.20 19.71 9.24
N PRO A 116 3.42 19.17 9.21
CA PRO A 116 4.58 19.95 8.81
C PRO A 116 4.41 20.48 7.38
N GLU A 117 4.92 21.68 7.10
CA GLU A 117 4.78 22.27 5.77
C GLU A 117 5.60 21.48 4.73
N LEU A 118 5.11 21.46 3.48
CA LEU A 118 5.84 20.87 2.37
C LEU A 118 7.15 21.63 2.15
N GLN A 119 8.25 20.90 2.09
CA GLN A 119 9.54 21.51 1.76
C GLN A 119 9.55 21.97 0.31
N ILE A 120 10.09 23.16 0.06
CA ILE A 120 10.29 23.69 -1.29
C ILE A 120 11.66 23.20 -1.77
N ALA A 121 11.78 22.88 -3.05
CA ALA A 121 13.04 22.49 -3.65
C ALA A 121 14.12 23.54 -3.38
N PRO A 122 15.36 23.14 -3.04
CA PRO A 122 16.48 24.07 -3.08
C PRO A 122 16.56 24.65 -4.49
N GLN A 123 16.56 25.99 -4.62
CA GLN A 123 16.75 26.62 -5.93
C GLN A 123 18.10 26.14 -6.49
N ALA A 124 18.10 25.57 -7.69
CA ALA A 124 19.33 25.28 -8.40
C ALA A 124 20.14 26.58 -8.49
N VAL A 125 21.30 26.62 -7.82
CA VAL A 125 22.25 27.72 -8.00
C VAL A 125 22.61 27.71 -9.48
N PRO A 126 22.37 28.81 -10.23
CA PRO A 126 22.80 28.87 -11.61
C PRO A 126 24.31 28.65 -11.62
N ILE A 127 24.77 27.64 -12.35
CA ILE A 127 26.19 27.52 -12.66
C ILE A 127 26.51 28.78 -13.46
N GLU A 128 27.14 29.78 -12.82
CA GLU A 128 27.72 30.90 -13.53
C GLU A 128 28.64 30.28 -14.58
N SER A 129 28.28 30.45 -15.83
CA SER A 129 29.14 30.14 -16.96
C SER A 129 30.43 30.92 -16.75
N VAL A 130 31.47 30.25 -16.24
CA VAL A 130 32.83 30.76 -16.27
C VAL A 130 33.10 31.04 -17.73
N GLN A 131 33.11 32.32 -18.10
CA GLN A 131 33.52 32.75 -19.41
C GLN A 131 34.93 32.22 -19.60
N ALA A 132 35.07 31.24 -20.49
CA ALA A 132 36.37 30.81 -20.97
C ALA A 132 37.01 32.03 -21.65
N GLU A 133 37.94 32.67 -20.95
CA GLU A 133 38.92 33.52 -21.60
C GLU A 133 39.68 32.63 -22.59
N THR A 134 39.45 32.86 -23.87
CA THR A 134 40.08 32.14 -24.96
C THR A 134 41.58 32.46 -24.98
N ASN A 135 42.37 31.57 -24.38
CA ASN A 135 43.81 31.56 -24.56
C ASN A 135 44.12 30.94 -25.94
N PRO A 136 44.69 31.67 -26.93
CA PRO A 136 44.82 31.16 -28.30
C PRO A 136 45.95 30.14 -28.50
N ASN A 137 46.58 29.64 -27.44
CA ASN A 137 47.69 28.69 -27.52
C ASN A 137 47.49 27.51 -26.56
N ALA A 138 46.75 26.50 -27.01
CA ALA A 138 46.84 25.16 -26.45
C ALA A 138 46.60 24.15 -27.58
N ASP A 139 47.69 23.49 -27.98
CA ASP A 139 47.67 22.32 -28.85
C ASP A 139 46.91 21.16 -28.20
N ASP A 140 46.20 20.44 -29.05
CA ASP A 140 45.72 19.06 -28.97
C ASP A 140 45.98 18.31 -27.63
N THR A 141 44.94 18.09 -26.84
CA THR A 141 44.89 17.00 -25.84
C THR A 141 43.45 16.66 -25.44
N THR A 142 43.05 15.44 -25.78
CA THR A 142 42.08 14.54 -25.11
C THR A 142 40.95 15.17 -24.29
N THR A 143 39.72 14.95 -24.78
CA THR A 143 38.48 15.05 -24.02
C THR A 143 38.53 14.11 -22.80
N GLU A 144 38.99 14.61 -21.65
CA GLU A 144 38.78 13.93 -20.37
C GLU A 144 37.29 13.98 -20.05
N LEU A 145 36.66 12.81 -20.13
CA LEU A 145 35.38 12.56 -19.50
C LEU A 145 35.54 12.88 -18.02
N ILE A 146 34.80 13.88 -17.53
CA ILE A 146 34.71 14.18 -16.11
C ILE A 146 34.16 12.92 -15.43
N GLU A 147 35.03 12.18 -14.74
CA GLU A 147 34.59 11.08 -13.88
C GLU A 147 33.76 11.68 -12.72
N PRO A 148 32.53 11.19 -12.48
CA PRO A 148 31.75 11.64 -11.35
C PRO A 148 32.45 11.24 -10.03
N PRO A 149 32.29 12.04 -8.95
CA PRO A 149 32.93 11.77 -7.67
C PRO A 149 32.58 10.38 -7.13
N SER A 150 33.59 9.77 -6.52
CA SER A 150 33.69 8.35 -6.17
C SER A 150 33.01 7.95 -4.86
N SER A 151 31.90 8.58 -4.48
CA SER A 151 31.11 8.08 -3.35
C SER A 151 30.29 6.88 -3.83
N GLN A 152 30.82 5.68 -3.61
CA GLN A 152 30.09 4.44 -3.89
C GLN A 152 28.94 4.33 -2.88
N TRP A 153 27.72 4.60 -3.33
CA TRP A 153 26.53 4.43 -2.52
C TRP A 153 26.25 2.94 -2.32
N ILE A 154 26.05 2.55 -1.07
CA ILE A 154 25.65 1.21 -0.64
C ILE A 154 24.14 1.23 -0.41
N THR A 155 23.45 0.37 -1.12
CA THR A 155 22.01 0.22 -1.00
C THR A 155 21.65 -0.55 0.28
N THR A 156 21.09 0.14 1.27
CA THR A 156 20.68 -0.48 2.55
C THR A 156 19.22 -0.96 2.53
N TRP A 157 18.36 -0.26 1.79
CA TRP A 157 16.96 -0.64 1.56
C TRP A 157 16.51 -0.13 0.19
N GLY A 158 17.03 -0.71 -0.88
CA GLY A 158 17.01 -0.07 -2.20
C GLY A 158 15.73 -0.12 -2.99
N GLN A 159 14.78 -0.96 -2.60
CA GLN A 159 13.63 -1.25 -3.45
C GLN A 159 12.43 -1.68 -2.61
N PHE A 160 11.32 -1.90 -3.29
CA PHE A 160 10.10 -2.45 -2.71
C PHE A 160 10.39 -3.69 -1.87
N LEU A 161 9.97 -3.69 -0.60
CA LEU A 161 10.21 -4.80 0.35
C LEU A 161 11.70 -5.09 0.62
N GLY A 162 12.56 -4.07 0.51
CA GLY A 162 13.99 -4.18 0.82
C GLY A 162 14.79 -4.85 -0.28
N ASN A 163 16.09 -5.06 -0.04
CA ASN A 163 17.04 -5.46 -1.08
C ASN A 163 16.71 -6.78 -1.79
N GLN A 164 16.03 -7.71 -1.11
CA GLN A 164 15.61 -9.00 -1.66
C GLN A 164 14.14 -9.02 -2.13
N ARG A 165 13.39 -7.93 -1.96
CA ARG A 165 11.96 -7.79 -2.29
C ARG A 165 11.01 -8.76 -1.56
N ASP A 166 11.43 -9.27 -0.41
CA ASP A 166 10.69 -10.23 0.42
C ASP A 166 10.27 -9.66 1.79
N GLY A 167 10.71 -8.44 2.12
CA GLY A 167 10.39 -7.75 3.36
C GLY A 167 11.18 -8.27 4.55
N VAL A 168 12.27 -9.01 4.33
CA VAL A 168 13.08 -9.63 5.37
C VAL A 168 14.48 -8.99 5.44
N VAL A 169 14.86 -8.56 6.64
CA VAL A 169 16.22 -8.18 7.01
C VAL A 169 16.78 -9.29 7.88
N GLY A 170 17.87 -9.92 7.43
CA GLY A 170 18.43 -11.09 8.12
C GLY A 170 18.94 -10.79 9.54
N GLU A 171 19.50 -9.60 9.75
CA GLU A 171 20.03 -9.15 11.04
C GLU A 171 19.52 -7.74 11.36
N ARG A 172 18.94 -7.53 12.54
CA ARG A 172 18.57 -6.19 13.01
C ARG A 172 19.77 -5.52 13.66
N LEU A 173 19.96 -4.23 13.36
CA LEU A 173 20.98 -3.38 13.99
C LEU A 173 20.42 -2.53 15.13
N PHE A 174 19.24 -2.89 15.65
CA PHE A 174 18.58 -2.21 16.75
C PHE A 174 18.20 -3.17 17.89
N GLU A 175 18.08 -2.67 19.10
CA GLU A 175 17.51 -3.33 20.27
C GLU A 175 16.00 -3.04 20.35
N ILE A 176 15.24 -3.94 20.97
CA ILE A 176 13.81 -3.72 21.21
C ILE A 176 13.69 -2.67 22.33
N PRO A 177 13.12 -1.49 22.07
CA PRO A 177 12.94 -0.46 23.09
C PRO A 177 11.96 -0.93 24.17
N GLU A 178 12.26 -0.63 25.44
CA GLU A 178 11.36 -0.96 26.57
C GLU A 178 10.18 0.02 26.65
N SER A 179 10.32 1.21 26.07
CA SER A 179 9.26 2.22 25.99
C SER A 179 9.39 3.11 24.76
N SER A 180 8.31 3.77 24.37
CA SER A 180 8.30 4.64 23.19
C SER A 180 9.17 5.89 23.40
N ALA A 181 9.56 6.19 24.64
CA ALA A 181 10.48 7.26 24.99
C ALA A 181 11.94 6.96 24.60
N GLU A 182 12.30 5.68 24.37
CA GLU A 182 13.63 5.28 23.91
C GLU A 182 13.79 5.41 22.39
N VAL A 183 12.67 5.55 21.68
CA VAL A 183 12.68 5.77 20.23
C VAL A 183 12.79 7.26 19.95
N THR A 184 13.91 7.66 19.36
CA THR A 184 14.15 9.08 19.07
C THR A 184 13.58 9.43 17.71
N LYS A 185 12.74 10.47 17.64
CA LYS A 185 12.31 11.02 16.36
C LYS A 185 13.44 11.83 15.75
N ARG A 186 14.04 11.32 14.68
CA ARG A 186 15.15 11.96 13.96
C ARG A 186 14.67 13.21 13.24
N TRP A 187 13.59 13.10 12.49
CA TRP A 187 12.92 14.21 11.81
C TRP A 187 11.45 13.90 11.54
N ASN A 188 10.65 14.95 11.31
CA ASN A 188 9.28 14.88 10.81
C ASN A 188 9.08 15.98 9.77
N ILE A 189 8.72 15.60 8.55
CA ILE A 189 8.63 16.51 7.40
C ILE A 189 7.30 16.37 6.67
N GLY A 190 6.86 17.45 6.03
CA GLY A 190 5.68 17.43 5.17
C GLY A 190 6.05 16.81 3.84
N ILE A 191 5.17 15.95 3.31
CA ILE A 191 5.38 15.24 2.06
C ILE A 191 4.12 15.24 1.19
N GLY A 192 4.29 15.17 -0.14
CA GLY A 192 3.15 15.08 -1.06
C GLY A 192 2.36 13.77 -0.92
N GLY A 193 1.16 13.76 -1.51
CA GLY A 193 0.26 12.60 -1.47
C GLY A 193 0.84 11.36 -2.15
N GLY A 194 0.34 10.17 -1.81
CA GLY A 194 0.79 8.91 -2.42
C GLY A 194 1.14 7.84 -1.40
N TRP A 195 1.39 6.65 -1.92
CA TRP A 195 1.49 5.41 -1.15
C TRP A 195 2.80 4.65 -1.39
N ALA A 196 3.73 5.28 -2.11
CA ALA A 196 5.09 4.80 -2.29
C ALA A 196 5.82 4.64 -0.96
N SER A 197 6.69 3.64 -0.86
CA SER A 197 7.62 3.50 0.27
C SER A 197 8.90 4.30 -0.01
N PHE A 198 9.88 4.27 0.88
CA PHE A 198 11.22 4.82 0.62
C PHE A 198 12.18 3.75 0.13
N ALA A 199 13.00 4.10 -0.85
CA ALA A 199 14.26 3.41 -1.14
C ALA A 199 15.42 4.19 -0.51
N ILE A 200 16.35 3.51 0.15
CA ILE A 200 17.43 4.12 0.92
C ILE A 200 18.78 3.61 0.45
N ALA A 201 19.71 4.53 0.26
CA ALA A 201 21.13 4.26 0.06
C ALA A 201 21.97 5.11 1.01
N THR A 202 23.12 4.58 1.43
CA THR A 202 24.09 5.24 2.30
C THR A 202 25.49 5.13 1.72
N ASP A 203 26.35 6.13 1.90
CA ASP A 203 27.76 6.02 1.51
C ASP A 203 28.67 5.59 2.68
N ALA A 204 29.96 5.44 2.40
CA ALA A 204 30.97 5.08 3.40
C ALA A 204 31.21 6.18 4.45
N ASP A 205 30.86 7.43 4.15
CA ASP A 205 31.02 8.58 5.03
C ASP A 205 29.80 8.74 5.98
N GLY A 206 28.80 7.88 5.85
CA GLY A 206 27.60 7.87 6.67
C GLY A 206 26.51 8.81 6.19
N ASN A 207 26.65 9.41 5.00
CA ASN A 207 25.56 10.16 4.39
C ASN A 207 24.51 9.19 3.86
N GLY A 208 23.24 9.60 3.89
CA GLY A 208 22.14 8.80 3.35
C GLY A 208 21.21 9.60 2.48
N ILE A 209 20.61 8.92 1.50
CA ILE A 209 19.56 9.45 0.63
C ILE A 209 18.36 8.51 0.70
N ALA A 210 17.19 9.07 1.02
CA ALA A 210 15.91 8.38 1.01
C ALA A 210 15.06 8.91 -0.16
N VAL A 211 14.76 8.05 -1.12
CA VAL A 211 14.03 8.37 -2.35
C VAL A 211 12.62 7.79 -2.32
N THR A 212 11.62 8.56 -2.74
CA THR A 212 10.23 8.11 -2.82
C THR A 212 9.50 8.77 -3.98
N LEU A 213 8.24 8.38 -4.21
CA LEU A 213 7.34 9.11 -5.09
C LEU A 213 6.24 9.80 -4.28
N GLU A 214 5.80 10.95 -4.77
CA GLU A 214 4.71 11.71 -4.17
C GLU A 214 3.98 12.56 -5.22
N GLN A 215 2.81 13.08 -4.87
CA GLN A 215 2.03 13.98 -5.69
C GLN A 215 1.93 15.33 -4.99
N ARG A 216 2.41 16.37 -5.67
CA ARG A 216 2.31 17.76 -5.21
C ARG A 216 1.42 18.51 -6.18
N GLU A 217 0.25 18.92 -5.71
CA GLU A 217 -0.76 19.58 -6.53
C GLU A 217 -1.11 18.72 -7.77
N ALA A 218 -0.93 19.26 -8.98
CA ALA A 218 -1.19 18.58 -10.26
C ALA A 218 0.07 17.93 -10.86
N ARG A 219 1.04 17.54 -10.02
CA ARG A 219 2.31 16.96 -10.45
C ARG A 219 2.63 15.68 -9.68
N GLU A 220 3.06 14.65 -10.40
CA GLU A 220 3.73 13.51 -9.80
C GLU A 220 5.24 13.78 -9.76
N CYS A 221 5.84 13.45 -8.63
CA CYS A 221 7.20 13.79 -8.29
C CYS A 221 7.97 12.54 -7.83
N VAL A 222 9.24 12.45 -8.20
CA VAL A 222 10.25 11.63 -7.53
C VAL A 222 11.08 12.57 -6.67
N THR A 223 11.16 12.29 -5.38
CA THR A 223 11.81 13.16 -4.39
C THR A 223 12.89 12.40 -3.66
N ALA A 224 13.99 13.08 -3.36
CA ALA A 224 15.06 12.57 -2.52
C ALA A 224 15.27 13.46 -1.31
N TYR A 225 15.35 12.84 -0.15
CA TYR A 225 15.57 13.49 1.12
C TYR A 225 16.89 13.03 1.73
N ASP A 226 17.57 13.94 2.42
CA ASP A 226 18.70 13.58 3.26
C ASP A 226 18.23 12.72 4.43
N LEU A 227 18.83 11.54 4.60
CA LEU A 227 18.44 10.59 5.63
C LEU A 227 18.71 11.12 7.06
N SER A 228 19.69 12.01 7.23
CA SER A 228 20.11 12.52 8.53
C SER A 228 19.15 13.57 9.11
N ASN A 229 18.62 14.46 8.27
CA ASN A 229 17.86 15.62 8.72
C ASN A 229 16.48 15.79 8.01
N GLY A 230 16.20 14.97 7.00
CA GLY A 230 14.94 15.01 6.24
C GLY A 230 14.86 16.14 5.21
N GLU A 231 15.96 16.86 4.93
CA GLU A 231 16.00 17.95 3.96
C GLU A 231 15.81 17.44 2.53
N LEU A 232 14.94 18.09 1.76
CA LEU A 232 14.71 17.79 0.34
C LEU A 232 15.98 18.14 -0.47
N LYS A 233 16.69 17.12 -0.95
CA LYS A 233 17.89 17.28 -1.78
C LYS A 233 17.56 17.65 -3.21
N TRP A 234 16.63 16.91 -3.82
CA TRP A 234 16.19 17.14 -5.18
C TRP A 234 14.75 16.65 -5.39
N ILE A 235 14.10 17.22 -6.40
CA ILE A 235 12.77 16.84 -6.86
C ILE A 235 12.76 16.84 -8.38
N VAL A 236 12.28 15.75 -8.96
CA VAL A 236 11.97 15.64 -10.40
C VAL A 236 10.48 15.47 -10.51
N ASP A 237 9.82 16.31 -11.30
CA ASP A 237 8.38 16.28 -11.43
C ASP A 237 7.91 16.35 -12.89
N HIS A 238 6.66 15.99 -13.10
CA HIS A 238 5.97 16.20 -14.35
C HIS A 238 4.49 16.46 -14.11
N GLU A 239 3.84 17.11 -15.07
CA GLU A 239 2.40 17.35 -15.01
C GLU A 239 1.66 16.02 -15.19
N ALA A 240 1.06 15.57 -14.09
CA ALA A 240 0.32 14.32 -13.98
C ALA A 240 -0.46 14.36 -12.66
N TYR A 241 -1.69 13.87 -12.68
CA TYR A 241 -2.53 13.83 -11.50
C TYR A 241 -3.32 12.52 -11.50
N HIS A 242 -3.10 11.70 -10.48
CA HIS A 242 -3.90 10.52 -10.23
C HIS A 242 -4.71 10.72 -8.94
N PHE A 243 -6.00 10.40 -8.99
CA PHE A 243 -6.88 10.42 -7.82
C PHE A 243 -8.02 9.42 -7.95
N HIS A 244 -8.23 8.65 -6.88
CA HIS A 244 -9.40 7.80 -6.74
C HIS A 244 -10.11 8.08 -5.40
N PRO A 245 -11.45 8.26 -5.34
CA PRO A 245 -12.15 8.64 -4.09
C PRO A 245 -11.93 7.71 -2.90
N LEU A 246 -11.67 6.43 -3.16
CA LEU A 246 -11.40 5.43 -2.12
C LEU A 246 -9.90 5.24 -1.86
N GLY A 247 -9.07 5.52 -2.87
CA GLY A 247 -7.63 5.26 -2.86
C GLY A 247 -6.79 6.50 -2.58
N GLU A 248 -7.41 7.67 -2.55
CA GLU A 248 -6.80 9.00 -2.53
C GLU A 248 -5.81 9.21 -3.69
N GLY A 249 -5.07 10.32 -3.65
CA GLY A 249 -4.22 10.75 -4.74
C GLY A 249 -2.80 10.21 -4.70
N GLY A 250 -2.15 10.23 -5.87
CA GLY A 250 -0.71 10.09 -6.01
C GLY A 250 -0.16 8.70 -6.31
N PRO A 251 1.15 8.63 -6.56
CA PRO A 251 1.86 7.42 -6.97
C PRO A 251 1.94 6.38 -5.83
N ARG A 252 2.00 5.10 -6.22
CA ARG A 252 1.96 3.96 -5.29
C ARG A 252 3.17 3.03 -5.37
N SER A 253 3.89 3.07 -6.49
CA SER A 253 5.09 2.24 -6.66
C SER A 253 6.22 2.73 -5.76
N THR A 254 7.09 1.84 -5.32
CA THR A 254 8.32 2.20 -4.60
C THR A 254 9.47 2.27 -5.63
N PRO A 255 10.34 3.29 -5.58
CA PRO A 255 11.45 3.37 -6.51
C PRO A 255 12.48 2.28 -6.22
N THR A 256 13.32 1.97 -7.20
CA THR A 256 14.45 1.04 -7.05
C THR A 256 15.77 1.79 -7.26
N ILE A 257 16.67 1.69 -6.30
CA ILE A 257 18.04 2.21 -6.36
C ILE A 257 18.97 1.08 -6.80
N HIS A 258 19.66 1.28 -7.91
CA HIS A 258 20.65 0.35 -8.44
C HIS A 258 21.76 1.11 -9.16
N ASP A 259 23.02 0.80 -8.87
CA ASP A 259 24.21 1.40 -9.51
C ASP A 259 24.16 2.95 -9.57
N ASN A 260 23.96 3.61 -8.43
CA ASN A 260 23.82 5.08 -8.31
C ASN A 260 22.69 5.69 -9.15
N ARG A 261 21.69 4.89 -9.55
CA ARG A 261 20.51 5.34 -10.29
C ARG A 261 19.23 5.02 -9.57
N VAL A 262 18.22 5.85 -9.80
CA VAL A 262 16.85 5.67 -9.30
C VAL A 262 15.95 5.33 -10.46
N TYR A 263 15.27 4.20 -10.36
CA TYR A 263 14.22 3.76 -11.28
C TYR A 263 12.86 3.93 -10.61
N ALA A 264 11.97 4.72 -11.19
CA ALA A 264 10.70 5.08 -10.57
C ALA A 264 9.55 5.00 -11.57
N GLN A 265 8.34 4.63 -11.12
CA GLN A 265 7.13 4.57 -11.95
C GLN A 265 5.99 5.37 -11.30
N GLY A 266 5.49 6.39 -12.00
CA GLY A 266 4.32 7.17 -11.60
C GLY A 266 3.02 6.38 -11.73
N ALA A 267 1.94 6.82 -11.07
CA ALA A 267 0.64 6.16 -11.19
C ALA A 267 0.01 6.34 -12.58
N THR A 268 0.38 7.41 -13.31
CA THR A 268 -0.09 7.69 -14.67
C THR A 268 0.72 6.99 -15.76
N GLY A 269 1.83 6.33 -15.43
CA GLY A 269 2.61 5.50 -16.37
C GLY A 269 3.87 6.12 -16.93
N MET A 270 4.36 7.23 -16.36
CA MET A 270 5.72 7.66 -16.60
C MET A 270 6.71 6.78 -15.83
N VAL A 271 7.79 6.36 -16.48
CA VAL A 271 8.93 5.65 -15.87
C VAL A 271 10.18 6.50 -16.04
N TRP A 272 10.95 6.67 -14.97
CA TRP A 272 12.19 7.43 -14.97
C TRP A 272 13.39 6.56 -14.65
N CYS A 273 14.54 6.96 -15.17
CA CYS A 273 15.85 6.66 -14.63
C CYS A 273 16.56 7.98 -14.33
N LEU A 274 16.91 8.19 -13.07
CA LEU A 274 17.52 9.41 -12.56
C LEU A 274 18.87 9.10 -11.92
N SER A 275 19.78 10.08 -11.89
CA SER A 275 20.93 10.06 -10.98
C SER A 275 20.46 10.06 -9.53
N LEU A 276 21.01 9.17 -8.69
CA LEU A 276 20.69 9.11 -7.26
C LEU A 276 21.09 10.40 -6.53
N GLU A 277 22.25 10.96 -6.89
CA GLU A 277 22.83 12.08 -6.16
C GLU A 277 22.17 13.41 -6.53
N THR A 278 21.88 13.63 -7.82
CA THR A 278 21.45 14.93 -8.34
C THR A 278 19.99 14.97 -8.79
N GLY A 279 19.36 13.81 -8.98
CA GLY A 279 18.05 13.72 -9.62
C GLY A 279 18.10 14.00 -11.13
N GLU A 280 19.28 14.16 -11.74
CA GLU A 280 19.39 14.39 -13.18
C GLU A 280 18.71 13.26 -13.97
N GLN A 281 17.84 13.62 -14.91
CA GLN A 281 17.13 12.64 -15.72
C GLN A 281 18.06 12.02 -16.77
N ILE A 282 18.38 10.74 -16.60
CA ILE A 282 19.14 9.95 -17.58
C ILE A 282 18.22 9.56 -18.74
N TRP A 283 17.05 9.02 -18.44
CA TRP A 283 16.00 8.76 -19.43
C TRP A 283 14.61 8.77 -18.79
N LYS A 284 13.57 8.90 -19.62
CA LYS A 284 12.18 8.68 -19.25
C LYS A 284 11.43 7.90 -20.32
N ARG A 285 10.40 7.14 -19.92
CA ARG A 285 9.57 6.33 -20.80
C ARG A 285 8.11 6.46 -20.41
N ASP A 286 7.27 6.82 -21.38
CA ASP A 286 5.82 6.84 -21.23
C ASP A 286 5.24 5.46 -21.61
N LEU A 287 4.65 4.77 -20.64
CA LEU A 287 4.03 3.46 -20.85
C LEU A 287 2.75 3.52 -21.68
N LEU A 288 2.00 4.62 -21.61
CA LEU A 288 0.80 4.81 -22.42
C LEU A 288 1.17 5.00 -23.89
N GLN A 289 2.21 5.79 -24.16
CA GLN A 289 2.77 5.88 -25.50
C GLN A 289 3.26 4.52 -26.00
N ALA A 290 3.96 3.75 -25.17
CA ALA A 290 4.44 2.41 -25.53
C ALA A 290 3.29 1.40 -25.76
N GLY A 291 2.18 1.56 -25.06
CA GLY A 291 0.95 0.76 -25.21
C GLY A 291 0.00 1.24 -26.31
N GLY A 292 0.18 2.46 -26.81
CA GLY A 292 -0.74 3.09 -27.78
C GLY A 292 -2.07 3.51 -27.14
N TRP A 293 -2.04 3.95 -25.88
CA TRP A 293 -3.22 4.29 -25.08
C TRP A 293 -3.33 5.78 -24.81
N ASP A 294 -4.56 6.26 -24.67
CA ASP A 294 -4.83 7.56 -24.06
C ASP A 294 -4.98 7.43 -22.53
N GLN A 295 -4.83 8.56 -21.84
CA GLN A 295 -4.89 8.63 -20.38
C GLN A 295 -6.23 8.16 -19.82
N ALA A 296 -7.35 8.57 -20.42
CA ALA A 296 -8.68 8.27 -19.90
C ALA A 296 -8.98 6.76 -19.98
N ALA A 297 -8.65 6.12 -21.10
CA ALA A 297 -8.79 4.69 -21.27
C ALA A 297 -7.90 3.90 -20.29
N SER A 298 -6.65 4.35 -20.10
CA SER A 298 -5.72 3.77 -19.13
C SER A 298 -6.25 3.84 -17.69
N GLU A 299 -6.80 4.97 -17.28
CA GLU A 299 -7.39 5.16 -15.94
C GLU A 299 -8.67 4.36 -15.72
N ILE A 300 -9.47 4.11 -16.76
CA ILE A 300 -10.62 3.21 -16.66
C ILE A 300 -10.15 1.77 -16.44
N ALA A 301 -9.14 1.33 -17.20
CA ALA A 301 -8.59 -0.02 -17.09
C ALA A 301 -7.87 -0.26 -15.76
N ILE A 302 -7.17 0.77 -15.25
CA ILE A 302 -6.29 0.71 -14.07
C ILE A 302 -6.70 1.82 -13.10
N THR A 303 -7.89 1.69 -12.53
CA THR A 303 -8.54 2.77 -11.75
C THR A 303 -7.82 3.20 -10.48
N TRP A 304 -6.92 2.35 -9.95
CA TRP A 304 -6.13 2.66 -8.75
C TRP A 304 -4.72 3.16 -9.08
N GLY A 305 -4.40 3.37 -10.36
CA GLY A 305 -3.08 3.83 -10.81
C GLY A 305 -2.02 2.73 -10.81
N ARG A 306 -1.00 2.90 -11.64
CA ARG A 306 0.06 1.89 -11.79
C ARG A 306 0.90 1.81 -10.51
N SER A 307 0.87 0.64 -9.88
CA SER A 307 1.45 0.43 -8.54
C SER A 307 2.68 -0.49 -8.51
N GLY A 308 2.96 -1.21 -9.60
CA GLY A 308 4.09 -2.13 -9.66
C GLY A 308 5.43 -1.40 -9.56
N SER A 309 6.25 -1.79 -8.59
CA SER A 309 7.59 -1.23 -8.37
C SER A 309 8.61 -1.82 -9.36
N PRO A 310 9.47 -1.00 -10.01
CA PRO A 310 10.47 -1.48 -10.97
C PRO A 310 11.33 -2.63 -10.43
N LEU A 311 11.46 -3.70 -11.21
CA LEU A 311 12.37 -4.82 -10.94
C LEU A 311 13.58 -4.71 -11.85
N LEU A 312 14.77 -4.62 -11.26
CA LEU A 312 16.03 -4.53 -11.99
C LEU A 312 16.69 -5.91 -12.04
N VAL A 313 16.97 -6.41 -13.23
CA VAL A 313 17.60 -7.71 -13.44
C VAL A 313 18.38 -7.74 -14.75
N ASP A 314 19.63 -8.18 -14.73
CA ASP A 314 20.47 -8.43 -15.91
C ASP A 314 20.48 -7.26 -16.93
N GLY A 315 20.59 -6.03 -16.42
CA GLY A 315 20.58 -4.79 -17.22
C GLY A 315 19.20 -4.39 -17.78
N GLN A 316 18.12 -4.97 -17.24
CA GLN A 316 16.74 -4.69 -17.61
C GLN A 316 15.98 -4.05 -16.45
N CYS A 317 15.06 -3.15 -16.77
CA CYS A 317 14.07 -2.59 -15.86
C CYS A 317 12.69 -3.11 -16.27
N ILE A 318 12.13 -4.01 -15.47
CA ILE A 318 10.85 -4.67 -15.70
C ILE A 318 9.76 -3.96 -14.89
N VAL A 319 8.66 -3.59 -15.55
CA VAL A 319 7.46 -3.04 -14.90
C VAL A 319 6.18 -3.67 -15.47
N PRO A 320 5.09 -3.73 -14.69
CA PRO A 320 3.78 -4.10 -15.22
C PRO A 320 3.30 -3.11 -16.29
N LEU A 321 2.98 -3.61 -17.49
CA LEU A 321 2.62 -2.76 -18.63
C LEU A 321 1.14 -2.51 -18.78
N GLY A 322 0.28 -3.53 -18.66
CA GLY A 322 -1.12 -3.62 -19.12
C GLY A 322 -1.99 -2.38 -19.13
N GLY A 323 -3.11 -2.43 -19.83
CA GLY A 323 -3.94 -1.26 -20.08
C GLY A 323 -5.17 -1.64 -20.89
N PRO A 324 -5.76 -0.71 -21.65
CA PRO A 324 -6.85 -1.00 -22.55
C PRO A 324 -6.57 -2.26 -23.40
N THR A 325 -7.46 -3.24 -23.27
CA THR A 325 -7.31 -4.58 -23.88
C THR A 325 -7.57 -4.56 -25.37
N VAL A 326 -8.36 -3.59 -25.85
CA VAL A 326 -8.62 -3.35 -27.28
C VAL A 326 -8.01 -2.01 -27.67
N VAL A 327 -7.06 -2.04 -28.59
CA VAL A 327 -6.40 -0.86 -29.16
C VAL A 327 -6.60 -0.90 -30.66
N ASN A 328 -7.20 0.15 -31.24
CA ASN A 328 -7.49 0.23 -32.67
C ASN A 328 -8.25 -0.99 -33.26
N GLY A 329 -9.05 -1.67 -32.43
CA GLY A 329 -9.81 -2.86 -32.84
C GLY A 329 -9.05 -4.18 -32.75
N GLU A 330 -7.81 -4.18 -32.26
CA GLU A 330 -6.99 -5.37 -32.02
C GLU A 330 -6.82 -5.62 -30.53
N GLN A 331 -6.79 -6.90 -30.13
CA GLN A 331 -6.46 -7.28 -28.76
C GLN A 331 -4.98 -7.03 -28.51
N ALA A 332 -4.64 -6.25 -27.49
CA ALA A 332 -3.27 -5.82 -27.20
C ALA A 332 -2.88 -6.04 -25.74
N ASP A 333 -3.32 -7.16 -25.16
CA ASP A 333 -3.00 -7.48 -23.77
C ASP A 333 -1.50 -7.74 -23.60
N ARG A 334 -0.91 -7.05 -22.62
CA ARG A 334 0.50 -7.17 -22.25
C ARG A 334 0.63 -7.03 -20.75
N ALA A 335 1.04 -8.09 -20.05
CA ALA A 335 1.21 -8.04 -18.61
C ALA A 335 2.47 -7.26 -18.21
N LEU A 336 3.57 -7.46 -18.93
CA LEU A 336 4.90 -6.92 -18.60
C LEU A 336 5.54 -6.19 -19.79
N ILE A 337 6.38 -5.21 -19.45
CA ILE A 337 7.35 -4.61 -20.36
C ILE A 337 8.75 -4.67 -19.73
N SER A 338 9.73 -5.02 -20.55
CA SER A 338 11.14 -4.89 -20.25
C SER A 338 11.73 -3.70 -20.97
N LEU A 339 12.39 -2.83 -20.21
CA LEU A 339 13.16 -1.71 -20.72
C LEU A 339 14.65 -1.99 -20.51
N ASN A 340 15.49 -1.54 -21.43
CA ASN A 340 16.92 -1.47 -21.19
C ASN A 340 17.17 -0.50 -20.01
N ALA A 341 17.83 -0.96 -18.94
CA ALA A 341 18.04 -0.15 -17.74
C ALA A 341 18.92 1.09 -17.98
N GLN A 342 19.73 1.10 -19.05
CA GLN A 342 20.58 2.23 -19.40
C GLN A 342 19.92 3.23 -20.35
N THR A 343 19.05 2.79 -21.26
CA THR A 343 18.49 3.64 -22.33
C THR A 343 16.99 3.88 -22.24
N GLY A 344 16.26 3.06 -21.47
CA GLY A 344 14.80 3.11 -21.40
C GLY A 344 14.09 2.54 -22.64
N GLU A 345 14.83 2.01 -23.62
CA GLU A 345 14.27 1.40 -24.82
C GLU A 345 13.61 0.06 -24.51
N THR A 346 12.48 -0.21 -25.15
CA THR A 346 11.77 -1.48 -24.99
C THR A 346 12.60 -2.63 -25.55
N ARG A 347 12.92 -3.62 -24.71
CA ARG A 347 13.54 -4.88 -25.12
C ARG A 347 12.49 -5.91 -25.56
N TRP A 348 11.46 -6.07 -24.74
CA TRP A 348 10.35 -6.96 -25.03
C TRP A 348 9.10 -6.55 -24.24
N THR A 349 7.95 -7.04 -24.70
CA THR A 349 6.67 -7.01 -23.96
C THR A 349 6.08 -8.40 -23.97
N ALA A 350 5.46 -8.85 -22.88
CA ALA A 350 4.97 -10.22 -22.78
C ALA A 350 3.78 -10.40 -21.83
N GLY A 351 3.16 -11.58 -21.89
CA GLY A 351 1.92 -11.91 -21.21
C GLY A 351 0.70 -11.38 -21.95
N ASP A 352 -0.47 -11.94 -21.65
CA ASP A 352 -1.76 -11.68 -22.31
C ASP A 352 -2.86 -11.30 -21.31
N GLN A 353 -2.48 -10.98 -20.08
CA GLN A 353 -3.41 -10.54 -19.04
C GLN A 353 -3.28 -9.04 -18.77
N GLN A 354 -4.37 -8.47 -18.27
CA GLN A 354 -4.33 -7.18 -17.58
C GLN A 354 -3.40 -7.25 -16.37
N ILE A 355 -2.76 -6.13 -16.03
CA ILE A 355 -1.90 -6.04 -14.83
C ILE A 355 -2.70 -6.19 -13.55
N SER A 356 -2.01 -6.45 -12.46
CA SER A 356 -2.55 -6.20 -11.12
C SER A 356 -1.82 -5.03 -10.44
N TYR A 357 -2.04 -4.85 -9.13
CA TYR A 357 -1.29 -3.88 -8.32
C TYR A 357 -0.07 -4.50 -7.61
N ALA A 358 0.24 -5.76 -7.89
CA ALA A 358 1.42 -6.43 -7.38
C ALA A 358 2.69 -6.02 -8.14
N SER A 359 3.81 -5.94 -7.41
CA SER A 359 5.13 -5.76 -8.03
C SER A 359 5.68 -7.09 -8.54
N PRO A 360 6.35 -7.14 -9.71
CA PRO A 360 7.00 -8.34 -10.20
C PRO A 360 8.17 -8.75 -9.30
N GLN A 361 8.46 -10.05 -9.27
CA GLN A 361 9.44 -10.68 -8.38
C GLN A 361 10.43 -11.52 -9.18
N LEU A 362 11.69 -11.56 -8.76
CA LEU A 362 12.69 -12.46 -9.31
C LEU A 362 12.76 -13.70 -8.44
N MET A 363 12.54 -14.88 -9.01
CA MET A 363 12.62 -16.14 -8.28
C MET A 363 13.47 -17.16 -9.04
N THR A 364 14.10 -18.06 -8.29
CA THR A 364 14.72 -19.26 -8.86
C THR A 364 13.82 -20.45 -8.52
N LEU A 365 13.12 -20.97 -9.53
CA LEU A 365 12.24 -22.13 -9.37
C LEU A 365 12.82 -23.25 -10.24
N ASP A 366 13.06 -24.37 -9.61
CA ASP A 366 13.71 -25.58 -10.13
C ASP A 366 15.03 -25.29 -10.84
N GLY A 367 15.85 -24.44 -10.21
CA GLY A 367 17.16 -24.02 -10.74
C GLY A 367 17.11 -22.97 -11.84
N VAL A 368 15.93 -22.52 -12.28
CA VAL A 368 15.78 -21.52 -13.34
C VAL A 368 15.36 -20.17 -12.75
N ARG A 369 16.19 -19.14 -12.99
CA ARG A 369 15.85 -17.74 -12.69
C ARG A 369 14.76 -17.25 -13.64
N GLN A 370 13.70 -16.68 -13.08
CA GLN A 370 12.55 -16.21 -13.84
C GLN A 370 11.81 -15.08 -13.12
N ILE A 371 11.06 -14.30 -13.88
CA ILE A 371 10.23 -13.21 -13.36
C ILE A 371 8.84 -13.79 -13.05
N VAL A 372 8.43 -13.73 -11.79
CA VAL A 372 7.09 -14.11 -11.34
C VAL A 372 6.21 -12.85 -11.25
N SER A 373 5.09 -12.88 -11.97
CA SER A 373 4.13 -11.76 -12.03
C SER A 373 2.76 -12.23 -11.58
N VAL A 374 2.19 -11.53 -10.60
CA VAL A 374 0.77 -11.68 -10.26
C VAL A 374 -0.01 -10.70 -11.12
N ASN A 375 -0.87 -11.20 -12.01
CA ASN A 375 -1.64 -10.40 -12.96
C ASN A 375 -3.11 -10.32 -12.51
N GLU A 376 -4.00 -9.75 -13.33
CA GLU A 376 -5.40 -9.59 -12.97
C GLU A 376 -6.09 -10.92 -12.64
N SER A 377 -5.86 -11.96 -13.44
CA SER A 377 -6.59 -13.23 -13.35
C SER A 377 -5.71 -14.48 -13.19
N ASN A 378 -4.39 -14.34 -13.32
CA ASN A 378 -3.43 -15.44 -13.22
C ASN A 378 -2.10 -15.01 -12.56
N ILE A 379 -1.26 -15.98 -12.29
CA ILE A 379 0.16 -15.79 -11.93
C ILE A 379 0.99 -16.47 -13.00
N THR A 380 2.03 -15.79 -13.47
CA THR A 380 2.88 -16.26 -14.57
C THR A 380 4.36 -16.23 -14.18
N GLY A 381 5.11 -17.22 -14.65
CA GLY A 381 6.58 -17.19 -14.67
C GLY A 381 7.08 -16.83 -16.07
N HIS A 382 8.05 -15.93 -16.17
CA HIS A 382 8.59 -15.44 -17.45
C HIS A 382 10.11 -15.62 -17.54
N ALA A 383 10.59 -16.03 -18.71
CA ALA A 383 12.00 -15.99 -19.04
C ALA A 383 12.52 -14.55 -19.04
N ILE A 384 13.66 -14.30 -18.40
CA ILE A 384 14.22 -12.95 -18.22
C ILE A 384 14.59 -12.29 -19.55
N ASP A 385 15.18 -13.05 -20.48
CA ASP A 385 15.74 -12.48 -21.72
C ASP A 385 14.69 -12.14 -22.77
N THR A 386 13.59 -12.89 -22.80
CA THR A 386 12.59 -12.84 -23.89
C THR A 386 11.20 -12.46 -23.42
N GLY A 387 10.93 -12.53 -22.11
CA GLY A 387 9.59 -12.39 -21.55
C GLY A 387 8.68 -13.60 -21.82
N LYS A 388 9.14 -14.66 -22.50
CA LYS A 388 8.32 -15.84 -22.79
C LYS A 388 7.70 -16.40 -21.50
N VAL A 389 6.39 -16.61 -21.50
CA VAL A 389 5.69 -17.28 -20.40
C VAL A 389 6.16 -18.74 -20.34
N LEU A 390 6.71 -19.12 -19.19
CA LEU A 390 7.21 -20.45 -18.89
C LEU A 390 6.10 -21.33 -18.32
N TRP A 391 5.30 -20.76 -17.42
CA TRP A 391 4.15 -21.41 -16.79
C TRP A 391 3.12 -20.37 -16.36
N GLN A 392 1.91 -20.84 -16.07
CA GLN A 392 0.83 -20.04 -15.54
C GLN A 392 -0.06 -20.84 -14.58
N THR A 393 -0.73 -20.16 -13.67
CA THR A 393 -1.77 -20.73 -12.80
C THR A 393 -2.87 -19.72 -12.51
N ASP A 394 -4.09 -20.19 -12.31
CA ASP A 394 -5.25 -19.35 -12.08
C ASP A 394 -5.16 -18.64 -10.72
N TRP A 395 -5.38 -17.32 -10.77
CA TRP A 395 -5.46 -16.46 -9.60
C TRP A 395 -6.48 -15.33 -9.83
N PRO A 396 -7.78 -15.68 -9.84
CA PRO A 396 -8.82 -14.80 -10.35
C PRO A 396 -8.91 -13.47 -9.59
N GLY A 397 -9.06 -12.36 -10.31
CA GLY A 397 -9.26 -11.01 -9.78
C GLY A 397 -9.81 -10.07 -10.85
N GLN A 398 -10.06 -8.81 -10.47
CA GLN A 398 -10.42 -7.74 -11.41
C GLN A 398 -9.78 -6.44 -10.94
N SER A 399 -9.01 -5.78 -11.80
CA SER A 399 -8.21 -4.60 -11.45
C SER A 399 -9.06 -3.40 -11.05
N SER A 400 -10.30 -3.36 -11.49
CA SER A 400 -11.30 -2.34 -11.12
C SER A 400 -12.22 -2.77 -9.95
N GLY A 401 -12.13 -4.02 -9.48
CA GLY A 401 -12.99 -4.54 -8.42
C GLY A 401 -12.53 -5.87 -7.82
N GLY A 402 -12.03 -5.87 -6.60
CA GLY A 402 -11.49 -7.09 -5.99
C GLY A 402 -10.15 -7.51 -6.57
N ALA A 403 -9.25 -6.53 -6.68
CA ALA A 403 -7.96 -6.65 -7.35
C ALA A 403 -6.97 -7.55 -6.60
N ASN A 404 -6.01 -8.09 -7.36
CA ASN A 404 -4.80 -8.65 -6.80
C ASN A 404 -3.84 -7.52 -6.45
N CYS A 405 -3.36 -7.50 -5.21
CA CYS A 405 -2.44 -6.47 -4.72
C CYS A 405 -1.14 -7.08 -4.16
N ALA A 406 -1.18 -8.33 -3.72
CA ALA A 406 -0.02 -8.98 -3.15
C ALA A 406 0.85 -9.60 -4.25
N ALA A 407 2.14 -9.26 -4.24
CA ALA A 407 3.18 -10.00 -4.93
C ALA A 407 3.33 -11.40 -4.34
N ALA A 408 3.75 -12.35 -5.18
CA ALA A 408 4.16 -13.68 -4.75
C ALA A 408 5.46 -13.59 -3.94
N ILE A 409 5.52 -14.23 -2.80
CA ILE A 409 6.70 -14.21 -1.92
C ILE A 409 7.33 -15.60 -1.93
N ALA A 410 8.64 -15.69 -2.15
CA ALA A 410 9.36 -16.96 -2.14
C ALA A 410 9.17 -17.67 -0.78
N ALA A 411 8.88 -18.97 -0.83
CA ALA A 411 8.47 -19.74 0.34
C ALA A 411 9.19 -21.10 0.39
N GLY A 412 10.52 -21.05 0.41
CA GLY A 412 11.38 -22.23 0.35
C GLY A 412 11.88 -22.51 -1.07
N THR A 413 12.18 -23.79 -1.36
CA THR A 413 12.68 -24.21 -2.67
C THR A 413 11.49 -24.42 -3.61
N ASN A 414 11.55 -23.85 -4.81
CA ASN A 414 10.56 -24.07 -5.88
C ASN A 414 9.12 -23.64 -5.52
N ARG A 415 8.94 -22.86 -4.46
CA ARG A 415 7.63 -22.52 -3.90
C ARG A 415 7.49 -21.03 -3.68
N PHE A 416 6.26 -20.55 -3.80
CA PHE A 416 5.90 -19.21 -3.39
C PHE A 416 4.53 -19.20 -2.71
N VAL A 417 4.36 -18.27 -1.78
CA VAL A 417 3.08 -17.99 -1.12
C VAL A 417 2.50 -16.70 -1.69
N VAL A 418 1.18 -16.69 -1.89
CA VAL A 418 0.45 -15.52 -2.38
C VAL A 418 -0.88 -15.41 -1.65
N GLY A 419 -1.24 -14.18 -1.29
CA GLY A 419 -2.49 -13.86 -0.61
C GLY A 419 -3.36 -12.91 -1.43
N LYS A 420 -4.64 -12.93 -1.13
CA LYS A 420 -5.64 -12.05 -1.75
C LYS A 420 -6.78 -11.76 -0.77
N GLY A 421 -7.00 -10.47 -0.50
CA GLY A 421 -8.21 -9.97 0.15
C GLY A 421 -9.46 -10.13 -0.71
N TYR A 422 -10.54 -9.44 -0.37
CA TYR A 422 -11.79 -9.47 -1.15
C TYR A 422 -12.36 -10.89 -1.32
N GLY A 423 -12.19 -11.74 -0.32
CA GLY A 423 -12.59 -13.16 -0.36
C GLY A 423 -11.71 -14.09 -1.20
N GLY A 424 -10.56 -13.61 -1.70
CA GLY A 424 -9.64 -14.38 -2.53
C GLY A 424 -8.91 -15.52 -1.84
N GLY A 425 -8.57 -15.35 -0.56
CA GLY A 425 -7.86 -16.36 0.22
C GLY A 425 -6.34 -16.24 0.08
N SER A 426 -5.65 -17.37 0.11
CA SER A 426 -4.21 -17.51 -0.08
C SER A 426 -3.88 -18.90 -0.60
N ALA A 427 -2.66 -19.07 -1.11
CA ALA A 427 -2.14 -20.35 -1.56
C ALA A 427 -0.63 -20.45 -1.33
N LEU A 428 -0.16 -21.66 -1.06
CA LEU A 428 1.23 -22.06 -1.28
C LEU A 428 1.28 -22.87 -2.57
N ILE A 429 2.08 -22.41 -3.52
CA ILE A 429 2.18 -22.98 -4.86
C ILE A 429 3.60 -23.47 -5.07
N GLU A 430 3.73 -24.70 -5.57
CA GLU A 430 4.98 -25.31 -5.98
C GLU A 430 5.08 -25.34 -7.51
N VAL A 431 6.26 -25.00 -8.02
CA VAL A 431 6.56 -24.95 -9.45
C VAL A 431 7.81 -25.78 -9.71
N THR A 432 7.65 -26.86 -10.48
CA THR A 432 8.74 -27.80 -10.82
C THR A 432 8.89 -27.93 -12.33
N LEU A 433 10.08 -28.25 -12.80
CA LEU A 433 10.37 -28.49 -14.21
C LEU A 433 10.62 -29.99 -14.43
N ASN A 434 9.80 -30.62 -15.27
CA ASN A 434 10.00 -32.01 -15.68
C ASN A 434 10.43 -32.07 -17.14
N GLY A 435 11.75 -32.12 -17.37
CA GLY A 435 12.31 -32.00 -18.71
C GLY A 435 12.15 -30.57 -19.24
N GLU A 436 11.27 -30.38 -20.21
CA GLU A 436 10.94 -29.05 -20.77
C GLU A 436 9.57 -28.52 -20.28
N ASP A 437 8.81 -29.36 -19.56
CA ASP A 437 7.44 -29.05 -19.14
C ASP A 437 7.39 -28.56 -17.70
N TRP A 438 6.88 -27.34 -17.51
CA TRP A 438 6.61 -26.81 -16.18
C TRP A 438 5.32 -27.40 -15.60
N GLN A 439 5.38 -27.76 -14.31
CA GLN A 439 4.24 -28.20 -13.52
C GLN A 439 4.00 -27.20 -12.39
N VAL A 440 2.75 -26.79 -12.20
CA VAL A 440 2.34 -25.85 -11.15
C VAL A 440 1.28 -26.52 -10.29
N ASN A 441 1.59 -26.75 -9.01
CA ASN A 441 0.75 -27.47 -8.09
C ASN A 441 0.45 -26.62 -6.86
N ASP A 442 -0.81 -26.60 -6.44
CA ASP A 442 -1.14 -26.06 -5.13
C ASP A 442 -0.75 -27.08 -4.06
N ILE A 443 0.15 -26.70 -3.16
CA ILE A 443 0.38 -27.49 -1.94
C ILE A 443 -0.85 -27.36 -1.03
N TRP A 444 -1.37 -26.13 -0.92
CA TRP A 444 -2.68 -25.86 -0.35
C TRP A 444 -3.25 -24.55 -0.90
N ARG A 445 -4.58 -24.44 -0.84
CA ARG A 445 -5.33 -23.18 -0.97
C ARG A 445 -6.26 -23.00 0.22
N SER A 446 -6.37 -21.77 0.72
CA SER A 446 -7.15 -21.46 1.92
C SER A 446 -7.88 -20.13 1.80
N ASN A 447 -9.15 -20.10 2.21
CA ASN A 447 -9.91 -18.86 2.36
C ASN A 447 -9.89 -18.33 3.81
N ARG A 448 -9.07 -18.93 4.68
CA ARG A 448 -9.07 -18.65 6.13
C ARG A 448 -7.84 -17.87 6.58
N VAL A 449 -6.72 -17.99 5.91
CA VAL A 449 -5.43 -17.42 6.35
C VAL A 449 -4.83 -16.53 5.27
N MET A 450 -3.91 -15.63 5.66
CA MET A 450 -3.13 -14.79 4.74
C MET A 450 -3.94 -14.10 3.62
N LYS A 451 -5.16 -13.68 3.95
CA LYS A 451 -6.00 -12.82 3.10
C LYS A 451 -5.42 -11.40 3.01
N THR A 452 -4.27 -11.27 2.37
CA THR A 452 -3.50 -10.02 2.30
C THR A 452 -4.17 -9.02 1.36
N LYS A 453 -4.35 -7.79 1.83
CA LYS A 453 -5.05 -6.73 1.09
C LYS A 453 -4.24 -5.45 1.20
N PHE A 454 -3.74 -4.99 0.05
CA PHE A 454 -2.73 -3.92 -0.06
C PHE A 454 -1.37 -4.25 0.57
N ASN A 455 -1.19 -5.46 1.09
CA ASN A 455 0.02 -5.91 1.77
C ASN A 455 0.44 -7.31 1.31
N HIS A 456 1.52 -7.79 1.90
CA HIS A 456 2.19 -9.05 1.61
C HIS A 456 2.47 -9.76 2.93
N CYS A 457 2.84 -11.03 2.87
CA CYS A 457 3.41 -11.73 4.01
C CYS A 457 4.94 -11.70 3.94
N VAL A 458 5.58 -11.92 5.08
CA VAL A 458 7.00 -12.20 5.20
C VAL A 458 7.18 -13.64 5.63
N VAL A 459 8.22 -14.30 5.13
CA VAL A 459 8.47 -15.72 5.37
C VAL A 459 9.81 -15.91 6.08
N ARG A 460 9.81 -16.70 7.16
CA ARG A 460 11.03 -17.14 7.84
C ARG A 460 10.82 -18.53 8.46
N ASP A 461 11.79 -19.42 8.27
CA ASP A 461 11.84 -20.74 8.91
C ASP A 461 10.54 -21.57 8.78
N GLY A 462 9.96 -21.56 7.58
CA GLY A 462 8.72 -22.30 7.30
C GLY A 462 7.44 -21.64 7.84
N ILE A 463 7.53 -20.42 8.38
CA ILE A 463 6.39 -19.68 8.90
C ILE A 463 6.16 -18.41 8.06
N ALA A 464 4.92 -18.19 7.66
CA ALA A 464 4.48 -16.93 7.08
C ALA A 464 3.85 -16.04 8.17
N TYR A 465 4.26 -14.77 8.21
CA TYR A 465 3.67 -13.74 9.04
C TYR A 465 3.05 -12.67 8.14
N GLY A 466 1.82 -12.25 8.44
CA GLY A 466 1.11 -11.33 7.56
C GLY A 466 -0.23 -10.85 8.09
N LEU A 467 -0.73 -9.76 7.51
CA LEU A 467 -2.01 -9.18 7.86
C LEU A 467 -3.13 -9.83 7.05
N SER A 468 -3.88 -10.75 7.65
CA SER A 468 -5.05 -11.34 7.03
C SER A 468 -6.29 -10.53 7.35
N ASN A 469 -6.84 -9.87 6.32
CA ASN A 469 -7.90 -8.86 6.46
C ASN A 469 -7.63 -7.87 7.61
N GLY A 470 -6.37 -7.55 7.88
CA GLY A 470 -5.95 -6.62 8.93
C GLY A 470 -5.81 -7.15 10.37
N ALA A 471 -5.92 -8.47 10.58
CA ALA A 471 -5.37 -9.10 11.78
C ALA A 471 -3.99 -9.69 11.45
N LEU A 472 -2.98 -9.45 12.30
CA LEU A 472 -1.70 -10.15 12.15
C LEU A 472 -1.89 -11.64 12.46
N GLN A 473 -1.28 -12.50 11.65
CA GLN A 473 -1.31 -13.96 11.80
C GLN A 473 0.10 -14.52 11.63
N ALA A 474 0.34 -15.66 12.28
CA ALA A 474 1.37 -16.62 11.88
C ALA A 474 0.71 -17.88 11.31
N VAL A 475 1.28 -18.40 10.23
CA VAL A 475 0.80 -19.57 9.51
C VAL A 475 1.96 -20.47 9.18
N GLU A 476 1.83 -21.76 9.48
CA GLU A 476 2.79 -22.77 9.07
C GLU A 476 2.67 -23.00 7.55
N LEU A 477 3.77 -22.85 6.83
CA LEU A 477 3.76 -22.92 5.37
C LEU A 477 3.44 -24.32 4.84
N GLU A 478 3.95 -25.38 5.44
CA GLU A 478 3.74 -26.74 4.89
C GLU A 478 2.25 -27.17 4.96
N SER A 479 1.55 -26.83 6.05
CA SER A 479 0.17 -27.26 6.28
C SER A 479 -0.89 -26.21 5.93
N GLY A 480 -0.52 -24.92 5.90
CA GLY A 480 -1.47 -23.81 5.85
C GLY A 480 -2.25 -23.62 7.16
N GLU A 481 -1.81 -24.25 8.25
CA GLU A 481 -2.41 -24.11 9.58
C GLU A 481 -2.12 -22.74 10.17
N ARG A 482 -3.16 -22.11 10.72
CA ARG A 482 -3.01 -20.87 11.47
C ARG A 482 -2.49 -21.18 12.88
N LEU A 483 -1.28 -20.75 13.18
CA LEU A 483 -0.68 -20.93 14.50
C LEU A 483 -1.27 -19.95 15.52
N TRP A 484 -1.39 -18.67 15.14
CA TRP A 484 -2.09 -17.68 15.94
C TRP A 484 -2.69 -16.55 15.10
N GLU A 485 -3.62 -15.81 15.71
CA GLU A 485 -4.22 -14.59 15.16
C GLU A 485 -4.29 -13.52 16.24
N GLN A 486 -3.92 -12.29 15.88
CA GLN A 486 -4.10 -11.13 16.72
C GLN A 486 -5.58 -10.93 17.09
N GLY A 487 -5.83 -10.65 18.37
CA GLY A 487 -7.17 -10.37 18.88
C GLY A 487 -7.83 -9.12 18.28
N ARG A 488 -9.16 -9.07 18.36
CA ARG A 488 -9.98 -8.00 17.74
C ARG A 488 -9.68 -6.58 18.26
N GLY A 489 -9.23 -6.45 19.51
CA GLY A 489 -9.07 -5.18 20.20
C GLY A 489 -7.81 -4.37 19.84
N GLY A 490 -6.94 -4.88 18.97
CA GLY A 490 -5.67 -4.23 18.62
C GLY A 490 -5.25 -4.34 17.15
N ARG A 491 -6.19 -4.74 16.29
CA ARG A 491 -5.94 -5.02 14.86
C ARG A 491 -5.20 -3.89 14.18
N TYR A 492 -4.23 -4.25 13.33
CA TYR A 492 -3.45 -3.28 12.59
C TYR A 492 -4.12 -2.78 11.31
N GLY A 493 -5.30 -3.32 10.94
CA GLY A 493 -6.00 -2.92 9.71
C GLY A 493 -5.20 -3.29 8.46
N GLN A 494 -5.47 -2.64 7.31
CA GLN A 494 -4.71 -2.87 6.08
C GLN A 494 -3.33 -2.15 6.11
N GLY A 495 -2.60 -2.35 7.20
CA GLY A 495 -1.23 -1.88 7.37
C GLY A 495 -0.22 -2.70 6.56
N GLN A 496 1.06 -2.53 6.89
CA GLN A 496 2.19 -3.19 6.24
C GLN A 496 3.09 -3.89 7.26
N VAL A 497 3.80 -4.94 6.83
CA VAL A 497 4.70 -5.73 7.68
C VAL A 497 6.04 -5.95 6.98
N ILE A 498 7.12 -5.78 7.75
CA ILE A 498 8.46 -6.28 7.41
C ILE A 498 9.00 -7.09 8.60
N LEU A 499 9.99 -7.94 8.37
CA LEU A 499 10.67 -8.74 9.39
C LEU A 499 12.13 -8.30 9.48
N ALA A 500 12.61 -8.04 10.70
CA ALA A 500 14.00 -7.74 10.98
C ALA A 500 14.53 -8.72 12.04
N GLU A 501 15.38 -9.66 11.62
CA GLU A 501 15.81 -10.81 12.41
C GLU A 501 14.58 -11.51 13.00
N ASP A 502 14.35 -11.34 14.31
CA ASP A 502 13.32 -11.93 15.17
C ASP A 502 12.14 -11.00 15.48
N VAL A 503 12.06 -9.82 14.87
CA VAL A 503 11.03 -8.81 15.15
C VAL A 503 10.27 -8.44 13.89
N LEU A 504 8.94 -8.58 13.92
CA LEU A 504 8.05 -7.98 12.93
C LEU A 504 7.89 -6.49 13.23
N ILE A 505 8.11 -5.65 12.23
CA ILE A 505 7.78 -4.22 12.26
C ILE A 505 6.49 -4.05 11.48
N VAL A 506 5.42 -3.67 12.19
CA VAL A 506 4.08 -3.51 11.62
C VAL A 506 3.69 -2.05 11.64
N GLN A 507 3.58 -1.43 10.47
CA GLN A 507 2.95 -0.12 10.34
C GLN A 507 1.43 -0.33 10.20
N ALA A 508 0.69 -0.04 11.27
CA ALA A 508 -0.76 -0.15 11.31
C ALA A 508 -1.40 0.87 10.37
N GLU A 509 -2.59 0.57 9.84
CA GLU A 509 -3.30 1.41 8.87
C GLU A 509 -3.59 2.84 9.37
N MET A 510 -3.66 3.04 10.69
CA MET A 510 -3.91 4.37 11.28
C MET A 510 -2.62 5.09 11.71
N GLY A 511 -1.46 4.51 11.41
CA GLY A 511 -0.17 5.17 11.52
C GLY A 511 0.69 4.79 12.72
N ASP A 512 0.18 4.03 13.69
CA ASP A 512 1.02 3.43 14.73
C ASP A 512 2.03 2.45 14.12
N VAL A 513 3.23 2.39 14.70
CA VAL A 513 4.20 1.32 14.45
C VAL A 513 4.21 0.38 15.64
N ALA A 514 4.04 -0.91 15.40
CA ALA A 514 4.20 -1.94 16.43
C ALA A 514 5.42 -2.82 16.13
N LEU A 515 6.17 -3.17 17.17
CA LEU A 515 7.14 -4.25 17.14
C LEU A 515 6.50 -5.48 17.76
N VAL A 516 6.55 -6.60 17.05
CA VAL A 516 5.94 -7.87 17.47
C VAL A 516 6.99 -8.96 17.37
N ALA A 517 7.10 -9.82 18.37
CA ALA A 517 8.01 -10.96 18.30
C ALA A 517 7.60 -11.89 17.15
N ALA A 518 8.55 -12.28 16.29
CA ALA A 518 8.33 -13.19 15.17
C ALA A 518 8.40 -14.65 15.65
N GLU A 519 7.55 -14.99 16.62
CA GLU A 519 7.46 -16.31 17.23
C GLU A 519 6.25 -17.09 16.71
N PRO A 520 6.37 -18.42 16.49
CA PRO A 520 5.30 -19.22 15.93
C PRO A 520 4.20 -19.57 16.96
N ASN A 521 4.49 -19.53 18.25
CA ASN A 521 3.62 -20.14 19.27
C ASN A 521 2.49 -19.21 19.73
N GLU A 522 2.74 -17.90 19.80
CA GLU A 522 1.75 -16.92 20.23
C GLU A 522 2.00 -15.53 19.64
N PHE A 523 0.94 -14.72 19.64
CA PHE A 523 1.04 -13.30 19.32
C PHE A 523 1.61 -12.54 20.52
N ASN A 524 2.75 -11.89 20.35
CA ASN A 524 3.41 -11.09 21.39
C ASN A 524 3.81 -9.71 20.85
N GLU A 525 2.96 -8.71 21.08
CA GLU A 525 3.28 -7.30 20.81
C GLU A 525 4.24 -6.78 21.87
N LEU A 526 5.45 -6.43 21.45
CA LEU A 526 6.53 -5.97 22.31
C LEU A 526 6.34 -4.50 22.69
N ILE A 527 6.02 -3.67 21.68
CA ILE A 527 5.81 -2.24 21.87
C ILE A 527 4.96 -1.67 20.74
N ARG A 528 4.27 -0.56 21.05
CA ARG A 528 3.56 0.27 20.09
C ARG A 528 4.02 1.72 20.21
N ILE A 529 4.38 2.31 19.08
CA ILE A 529 4.92 3.65 18.94
C ILE A 529 3.92 4.49 18.12
N PRO A 530 3.36 5.56 18.70
CA PRO A 530 2.56 6.52 17.93
C PRO A 530 3.48 7.24 16.94
N ALA A 531 3.36 6.88 15.66
CA ALA A 531 4.26 7.39 14.62
C ALA A 531 3.56 8.39 13.71
N LEU A 532 2.41 8.00 13.18
CA LEU A 532 1.54 8.80 12.32
C LEU A 532 0.09 8.64 12.81
N ASP A 533 -0.79 9.55 12.42
CA ASP A 533 -2.21 9.59 12.84
C ASP A 533 -3.13 9.82 11.63
N GLN A 534 -2.79 9.18 10.50
CA GLN A 534 -3.59 9.12 9.27
C GLN A 534 -3.55 7.72 8.69
N LYS A 535 -4.38 7.51 7.67
CA LYS A 535 -4.28 6.36 6.78
C LYS A 535 -2.85 6.19 6.27
N THR A 536 -2.31 4.99 6.45
CA THR A 536 -0.99 4.57 5.98
C THR A 536 -1.09 3.24 5.27
N TRP A 537 -0.74 3.22 3.98
CA TRP A 537 -0.62 1.99 3.19
C TRP A 537 0.80 1.80 2.63
N ASN A 538 1.74 2.65 3.05
CA ASN A 538 3.15 2.63 2.65
C ASN A 538 3.88 1.54 3.43
N VAL A 539 4.79 0.80 2.78
CA VAL A 539 5.64 -0.18 3.49
C VAL A 539 6.70 0.60 4.28
N PRO A 540 6.94 0.27 5.57
CA PRO A 540 8.04 0.86 6.31
C PRO A 540 9.38 0.50 5.67
N SER A 541 10.34 1.43 5.74
CA SER A 541 11.71 1.22 5.23
C SER A 541 12.70 1.21 6.38
N LEU A 542 13.59 0.23 6.42
CA LEU A 542 14.57 0.06 7.49
C LEU A 542 16.00 0.13 6.94
N SER A 543 16.80 1.07 7.43
CA SER A 543 18.22 1.21 7.10
C SER A 543 19.04 1.22 8.39
N GLY A 544 19.66 0.09 8.72
CA GLY A 544 20.33 -0.12 10.00
C GLY A 544 19.33 -0.04 11.17
N ASN A 545 19.49 0.95 12.04
CA ASN A 545 18.55 1.25 13.14
C ASN A 545 17.59 2.41 12.81
N ILE A 546 17.63 2.94 11.58
CA ILE A 546 16.78 4.05 11.16
C ILE A 546 15.52 3.48 10.50
N LEU A 547 14.37 3.73 11.11
CA LEU A 547 13.05 3.33 10.60
C LEU A 547 12.33 4.53 9.98
N LEU A 548 12.03 4.45 8.69
CA LEU A 548 11.25 5.45 7.96
C LEU A 548 9.82 4.98 7.75
N VAL A 549 8.87 5.84 8.10
CA VAL A 549 7.44 5.65 7.86
C VAL A 549 6.83 6.91 7.28
N ARG A 550 5.79 6.77 6.46
CA ARG A 550 5.06 7.91 5.90
C ARG A 550 3.59 7.60 5.66
N ASN A 551 2.82 8.67 5.45
CA ASN A 551 1.48 8.66 4.86
C ASN A 551 1.45 9.62 3.65
N GLY A 552 0.26 10.06 3.24
CA GLY A 552 0.05 11.03 2.16
C GLY A 552 0.23 12.50 2.54
N GLU A 553 0.70 12.82 3.76
CA GLU A 553 0.82 14.19 4.29
C GLU A 553 2.18 14.45 4.96
N GLU A 554 2.72 13.48 5.70
CA GLU A 554 4.00 13.59 6.40
C GLU A 554 4.84 12.30 6.34
N ALA A 555 6.14 12.45 6.55
CA ALA A 555 7.11 11.38 6.68
C ALA A 555 7.94 11.57 7.96
N VAL A 556 8.23 10.48 8.65
CA VAL A 556 8.95 10.46 9.92
C VAL A 556 10.07 9.43 9.86
N ALA A 557 11.27 9.82 10.28
CA ALA A 557 12.34 8.89 10.60
C ALA A 557 12.51 8.76 12.11
N PHE A 558 12.69 7.53 12.56
CA PHE A 558 13.01 7.19 13.93
C PHE A 558 14.38 6.53 14.01
N ASP A 559 15.13 6.90 15.04
CA ASP A 559 16.27 6.14 15.51
C ASP A 559 15.76 5.14 16.55
N LEU A 560 15.77 3.86 16.18
CA LEU A 560 15.61 2.77 17.15
C LEU A 560 16.91 2.64 17.96
N PRO A 561 16.85 2.20 19.24
CA PRO A 561 18.06 1.99 20.04
C PRO A 561 19.04 1.08 19.30
N GLY A 562 20.29 1.52 19.09
CA GLY A 562 21.27 0.71 18.37
C GLY A 562 21.69 -0.54 19.15
N LYS A 563 21.91 -1.66 18.46
CA LYS A 563 22.49 -2.88 19.05
C LYS A 563 23.96 -2.60 19.39
N LYS A 564 24.34 -2.79 20.66
CA LYS A 564 25.70 -2.53 21.15
C LYS A 564 26.76 -3.47 20.59
#